data_AF-A0A9D9CD55-F1
#
_entry.id   AF-A0A9D9CD55-F1
#
_cell.length_a   1.000
_cell.length_b   1.000
_cell.length_c   1.000
_cell.angle_alpha   90.00
_cell.angle_beta   90.00
_cell.angle_gamma   90.00
#
_symmetry.space_group_name_H-M   'P 1'
#
loop_
_entity.id
_entity.type
_entity.pdbx_description
1 polymer ?
#
loop_
_entity_poly.entity_id
_entity_poly.type
_entity_poly.pdbx_seq_one_letter_code
_entity_poly.pdbx_strand_id
1 'polypeptide(L)'
;MYNREIIEQLVLFVSSKAGGADKSQLQSSVQRTFNLVKERSVFYCEWFAIRFCTASSRNFGNTVLSLSALHQYDNIPFIVCLVTPTQNYLMLANTTFLKKISHSSQALRRDNIKGSFNGSDIMREFEGVENIPKNFEFLYSSHENYSFEENLDRLVEATNNIAPTGKRFMPTESQEECIRKSVDRAISFLRSNEYEILNDDLNGRVRAVESEIVIAAFIDNVNLRGRIIEYLITAEDDLKATLMKSLRTRQPLPEIFTADELGDYEREFDRYITETDIKTKVLFLSSNPKGYNIDKLLAFLAEEKSVYLVYVVAIDENKTIQTRLCSMFNRQLLSGTRIIKHWAGRNSRGVTQYDGRALEAIIKNFDFEINYVKSQDFITDCLFNSDTSGN
;
A
#
# COMPACT_ATOMS: atom_id res chain seq x y z
N MET A 1 -3.07 -7.90 -9.92
CA MET A 1 -3.19 -6.84 -10.93
C MET A 1 -4.66 -6.53 -11.20
N TYR A 2 -5.07 -5.26 -11.14
CA TYR A 2 -6.44 -4.83 -11.40
C TYR A 2 -6.74 -4.76 -12.92
N ASN A 3 -7.76 -5.49 -13.39
CA ASN A 3 -8.20 -5.42 -14.79
C ASN A 3 -9.38 -4.47 -14.95
N ARG A 4 -9.08 -3.23 -15.34
CA ARG A 4 -10.08 -2.16 -15.43
C ARG A 4 -11.22 -2.48 -16.37
N GLU A 5 -10.93 -3.00 -17.56
CA GLU A 5 -11.94 -3.27 -18.58
C GLU A 5 -12.97 -4.29 -18.09
N ILE A 6 -12.51 -5.42 -17.52
CA ILE A 6 -13.39 -6.49 -17.05
C ILE A 6 -14.21 -6.03 -15.83
N ILE A 7 -13.61 -5.25 -14.93
CA ILE A 7 -14.33 -4.73 -13.76
C ILE A 7 -15.38 -3.69 -14.18
N GLU A 8 -15.07 -2.81 -15.14
CA GLU A 8 -16.05 -1.85 -15.69
C GLU A 8 -17.21 -2.58 -16.38
N GLN A 9 -16.93 -3.63 -17.16
CA GLN A 9 -17.96 -4.49 -17.75
C GLN A 9 -18.84 -5.16 -16.68
N LEU A 10 -18.25 -5.68 -15.60
CA LEU A 10 -19.00 -6.25 -14.48
C LEU A 10 -19.92 -5.21 -13.83
N VAL A 11 -19.40 -4.02 -13.57
CA VAL A 11 -20.15 -2.91 -12.94
C VAL A 11 -21.33 -2.52 -13.81
N LEU A 12 -21.12 -2.28 -15.11
CA LEU A 12 -22.18 -1.94 -16.06
C LEU A 12 -23.24 -3.05 -16.13
N PHE A 13 -22.81 -4.31 -16.18
CA PHE A 13 -23.71 -5.45 -16.22
C PHE A 13 -24.58 -5.54 -14.97
N VAL A 14 -23.99 -5.46 -13.77
CA VAL A 14 -24.73 -5.52 -12.50
C VAL A 14 -25.67 -4.32 -12.32
N SER A 15 -25.23 -3.12 -12.70
CA SER A 15 -26.06 -1.91 -12.67
C SER A 15 -27.24 -1.98 -13.64
N SER A 16 -27.08 -2.60 -14.82
CA SER A 16 -28.17 -2.80 -15.79
C SER A 16 -29.29 -3.72 -15.28
N LYS A 17 -29.04 -4.45 -14.18
CA LYS A 17 -29.99 -5.39 -13.55
C LYS A 17 -30.52 -4.86 -12.20
N ALA A 18 -30.35 -3.57 -11.91
CA ALA A 18 -30.85 -2.92 -10.70
C ALA A 18 -32.40 -2.92 -10.65
N GLY A 19 -32.98 -3.02 -9.46
CA GLY A 19 -34.40 -2.76 -9.22
C GLY A 19 -35.39 -3.88 -9.59
N GLY A 20 -34.92 -5.07 -10.00
CA GLY A 20 -35.84 -6.15 -10.40
C GLY A 20 -35.28 -7.57 -10.43
N ALA A 21 -34.01 -7.81 -10.10
CA ALA A 21 -33.41 -9.14 -10.20
C ALA A 21 -33.48 -9.90 -8.86
N ASP A 22 -34.07 -11.10 -8.89
CA ASP A 22 -33.83 -12.11 -7.86
C ASP A 22 -32.32 -12.41 -7.81
N LYS A 23 -31.74 -12.44 -6.59
CA LYS A 23 -30.32 -12.72 -6.36
C LYS A 23 -29.86 -13.96 -7.13
N SER A 24 -30.68 -15.01 -7.19
CA SER A 24 -30.34 -16.25 -7.87
C SER A 24 -30.21 -16.07 -9.39
N GLN A 25 -31.08 -15.24 -9.98
CA GLN A 25 -31.03 -14.89 -11.40
C GLN A 25 -29.82 -14.02 -11.71
N LEU A 26 -29.51 -13.03 -10.86
CA LEU A 26 -28.33 -12.20 -11.02
C LEU A 26 -27.05 -13.03 -10.93
N GLN A 27 -26.96 -13.92 -9.93
CA GLN A 27 -25.85 -14.88 -9.78
C GLN A 27 -25.63 -15.69 -11.05
N SER A 28 -26.70 -16.33 -11.56
CA SER A 28 -26.62 -17.17 -12.76
C SER A 28 -26.22 -16.39 -14.00
N SER A 29 -26.72 -15.15 -14.12
CA SER A 29 -26.42 -14.28 -15.25
C SER A 29 -24.97 -13.80 -15.22
N VAL A 30 -24.50 -13.30 -14.07
CA VAL A 30 -23.10 -12.87 -13.91
C VAL A 30 -22.15 -14.06 -14.09
N GLN A 31 -22.47 -15.22 -13.51
CA GLN A 31 -21.66 -16.42 -13.66
C GLN A 31 -21.48 -16.80 -15.14
N ARG A 32 -22.57 -16.79 -15.92
CA ARG A 32 -22.52 -17.12 -17.34
C ARG A 32 -21.79 -16.07 -18.16
N THR A 33 -22.08 -14.79 -17.94
CA THR A 33 -21.49 -13.69 -18.72
C THR A 33 -19.97 -13.62 -18.56
N PHE A 34 -19.46 -13.85 -17.34
CA PHE A 34 -18.03 -13.72 -17.03
C PHE A 34 -17.33 -15.09 -16.87
N ASN A 35 -17.99 -16.19 -17.24
CA ASN A 35 -17.48 -17.56 -17.13
C ASN A 35 -16.91 -17.89 -15.73
N LEU A 36 -17.63 -17.51 -14.67
CA LEU A 36 -17.14 -17.65 -13.31
C LEU A 36 -17.22 -19.10 -12.81
N VAL A 37 -16.17 -19.53 -12.14
CA VAL A 37 -16.15 -20.75 -11.33
C VAL A 37 -16.88 -20.46 -10.03
N LYS A 38 -17.80 -21.34 -9.63
CA LYS A 38 -18.50 -21.24 -8.35
C LYS A 38 -17.85 -22.18 -7.35
N GLU A 39 -17.38 -21.63 -6.24
CA GLU A 39 -16.89 -22.38 -5.10
C GLU A 39 -17.67 -21.98 -3.85
N ARG A 40 -18.48 -22.92 -3.36
CA ARG A 40 -19.47 -22.69 -2.29
C ARG A 40 -20.36 -21.48 -2.60
N SER A 41 -20.08 -20.34 -1.98
CA SER A 41 -20.87 -19.11 -2.06
C SER A 41 -20.17 -17.97 -2.83
N VAL A 42 -18.91 -18.18 -3.25
CA VAL A 42 -18.08 -17.25 -4.02
C VAL A 42 -18.06 -17.68 -5.48
N PHE A 43 -18.09 -16.70 -6.37
CA PHE A 43 -17.93 -16.89 -7.81
C PHE A 43 -16.67 -16.14 -8.24
N TYR A 44 -15.77 -16.74 -9.00
CA TYR A 44 -14.50 -16.10 -9.33
C TYR A 44 -14.00 -16.46 -10.72
N CYS A 45 -13.11 -15.63 -11.24
CA CYS A 45 -12.24 -15.90 -12.38
C CYS A 45 -10.83 -15.39 -12.05
N GLU A 46 -9.95 -15.34 -13.04
CA GLU A 46 -8.59 -14.82 -12.86
C GLU A 46 -8.54 -13.32 -12.48
N TRP A 47 -9.60 -12.56 -12.75
CA TRP A 47 -9.61 -11.09 -12.60
C TRP A 47 -10.32 -10.57 -11.36
N PHE A 48 -11.27 -11.33 -10.81
CA PHE A 48 -12.01 -10.95 -9.60
C PHE A 48 -12.72 -12.14 -8.96
N ALA A 49 -13.04 -11.99 -7.68
CA ALA A 49 -13.98 -12.81 -6.97
C ALA A 49 -15.20 -11.97 -6.57
N ILE A 50 -16.40 -12.56 -6.60
CA ILE A 50 -17.65 -11.89 -6.27
C ILE A 50 -18.52 -12.74 -5.34
N ARG A 51 -19.03 -12.08 -4.29
CA ARG A 51 -19.97 -12.65 -3.31
C ARG A 51 -21.28 -11.89 -3.33
N PHE A 52 -22.38 -12.59 -3.59
CA PHE A 52 -23.71 -11.97 -3.64
C PHE A 52 -24.43 -12.03 -2.29
N CYS A 53 -24.84 -10.86 -1.80
CA CYS A 53 -25.59 -10.67 -0.58
C CYS A 53 -26.95 -10.02 -0.88
N THR A 54 -27.91 -10.16 0.02
CA THR A 54 -29.23 -9.52 -0.08
C THR A 54 -29.53 -8.77 1.20
N ALA A 55 -30.09 -7.56 1.08
CA ALA A 55 -30.60 -6.78 2.20
C ALA A 55 -31.63 -5.74 1.72
N SER A 56 -32.33 -5.11 2.65
CA SER A 56 -33.26 -4.01 2.36
C SER A 56 -32.56 -2.69 2.05
N SER A 57 -31.33 -2.49 2.54
CA SER A 57 -30.58 -1.24 2.38
C SER A 57 -29.08 -1.49 2.16
N ARG A 58 -28.33 -0.44 1.81
CA ARG A 58 -26.86 -0.47 1.67
C ARG A 58 -26.13 -0.90 2.95
N ASN A 59 -26.73 -0.67 4.11
CA ASN A 59 -26.23 -1.11 5.40
C ASN A 59 -26.84 -2.47 5.73
N PHE A 60 -26.00 -3.49 5.88
CA PHE A 60 -26.44 -4.85 6.13
C PHE A 60 -25.50 -5.56 7.09
N GLY A 61 -26.05 -6.30 8.04
CA GLY A 61 -25.29 -7.00 9.09
C GLY A 61 -25.06 -8.49 8.83
N ASN A 62 -25.56 -9.02 7.70
CA ASN A 62 -25.47 -10.46 7.42
C ASN A 62 -24.02 -10.90 7.24
N THR A 63 -23.72 -12.12 7.68
CA THR A 63 -22.42 -12.75 7.46
C THR A 63 -22.15 -12.93 5.96
N VAL A 64 -20.97 -12.48 5.54
CA VAL A 64 -20.55 -12.49 4.13
C VAL A 64 -19.73 -13.72 3.83
N LEU A 65 -18.61 -13.89 4.54
CA LEU A 65 -17.65 -14.99 4.36
C LEU A 65 -16.75 -15.16 5.61
N SER A 66 -16.14 -16.33 5.77
CA SER A 66 -15.05 -16.56 6.73
C SER A 66 -13.74 -15.92 6.24
N LEU A 67 -12.90 -15.45 7.17
CA LEU A 67 -11.60 -14.83 6.83
C LEU A 67 -10.67 -15.82 6.11
N SER A 68 -10.66 -17.09 6.53
CA SER A 68 -9.88 -18.15 5.88
C SER A 68 -10.31 -18.44 4.43
N ALA A 69 -11.57 -18.20 4.09
CA ALA A 69 -12.04 -18.36 2.72
C ALA A 69 -11.77 -17.09 1.89
N LEU A 70 -11.79 -15.91 2.51
CA LEU A 70 -11.37 -14.67 1.85
C LEU A 70 -9.88 -14.71 1.47
N HIS A 71 -9.02 -15.26 2.32
CA HIS A 71 -7.57 -15.36 2.08
C HIS A 71 -7.25 -15.97 0.70
N GLN A 72 -8.01 -16.96 0.25
CA GLN A 72 -7.82 -17.62 -1.05
C GLN A 72 -7.99 -16.69 -2.26
N TYR A 73 -8.68 -15.57 -2.07
CA TYR A 73 -9.03 -14.60 -3.11
C TYR A 73 -8.51 -13.20 -2.81
N ASP A 74 -7.76 -13.00 -1.72
CA ASP A 74 -7.35 -11.67 -1.28
C ASP A 74 -6.38 -11.02 -2.29
N ASN A 75 -5.69 -11.84 -3.10
CA ASN A 75 -4.79 -11.39 -4.17
C ASN A 75 -5.48 -10.90 -5.46
N ILE A 76 -6.82 -10.93 -5.52
CA ILE A 76 -7.63 -10.35 -6.62
C ILE A 76 -8.74 -9.47 -6.03
N PRO A 77 -9.36 -8.55 -6.79
CA PRO A 77 -10.50 -7.77 -6.29
C PRO A 77 -11.61 -8.69 -5.76
N PHE A 78 -11.85 -8.65 -4.45
CA PHE A 78 -12.92 -9.39 -3.82
C PHE A 78 -14.14 -8.47 -3.64
N ILE A 79 -15.12 -8.64 -4.51
CA ILE A 79 -16.28 -7.76 -4.63
C ILE A 79 -17.48 -8.36 -3.91
N VAL A 80 -18.12 -7.56 -3.06
CA VAL A 80 -19.43 -7.90 -2.50
C VAL A 80 -20.50 -7.18 -3.30
N CYS A 81 -21.34 -7.96 -3.97
CA CYS A 81 -22.53 -7.48 -4.67
C CYS A 81 -23.74 -7.60 -3.75
N LEU A 82 -24.18 -6.48 -3.20
CA LEU A 82 -25.36 -6.37 -2.39
C LEU A 82 -26.57 -6.05 -3.26
N VAL A 83 -27.46 -7.02 -3.40
CA VAL A 83 -28.73 -6.88 -4.10
C VAL A 83 -29.77 -6.31 -3.12
N THR A 84 -30.32 -5.15 -3.44
CA THR A 84 -31.45 -4.55 -2.70
C THR A 84 -32.67 -4.38 -3.60
N PRO A 85 -33.86 -4.09 -3.05
CA PRO A 85 -35.07 -3.93 -3.86
C PRO A 85 -34.98 -2.82 -4.91
N THR A 86 -34.19 -1.77 -4.66
CA THR A 86 -34.12 -0.60 -5.54
C THR A 86 -32.89 -0.61 -6.43
N GLN A 87 -31.74 -1.09 -5.94
CA GLN A 87 -30.50 -1.12 -6.70
C GLN A 87 -29.49 -2.14 -6.19
N ASN A 88 -28.47 -2.41 -7.00
CA ASN A 88 -27.35 -3.26 -6.62
C ASN A 88 -26.17 -2.37 -6.21
N TYR A 89 -25.52 -2.70 -5.09
CA TYR A 89 -24.30 -2.05 -4.64
C TYR A 89 -23.11 -2.99 -4.78
N LEU A 90 -21.99 -2.47 -5.25
CA LEU A 90 -20.71 -3.18 -5.32
C LEU A 90 -19.73 -2.48 -4.38
N MET A 91 -19.01 -3.28 -3.58
CA MET A 91 -17.98 -2.81 -2.65
C MET A 91 -16.81 -3.79 -2.67
N LEU A 92 -15.57 -3.31 -2.54
CA LEU A 92 -14.42 -4.17 -2.27
C LEU A 92 -14.45 -4.63 -0.81
N ALA A 93 -14.10 -5.89 -0.57
CA ALA A 93 -14.05 -6.50 0.75
C ALA A 93 -12.81 -7.38 0.94
N ASN A 94 -11.75 -7.13 0.17
CA ASN A 94 -10.38 -7.56 0.52
C ASN A 94 -10.04 -7.16 1.96
N THR A 95 -9.08 -7.84 2.57
CA THR A 95 -8.75 -7.70 4.00
C THR A 95 -8.44 -6.26 4.43
N THR A 96 -7.84 -5.46 3.55
CA THR A 96 -7.61 -4.01 3.79
C THR A 96 -8.91 -3.23 4.02
N PHE A 97 -10.04 -3.64 3.44
CA PHE A 97 -11.32 -2.94 3.54
C PHE A 97 -12.24 -3.51 4.62
N LEU A 98 -11.71 -4.32 5.54
CA LEU A 98 -12.46 -4.90 6.66
C LEU A 98 -12.14 -4.20 7.98
N LYS A 99 -13.16 -3.72 8.70
CA LYS A 99 -12.98 -3.01 9.98
C LYS A 99 -12.50 -3.94 11.09
N LYS A 100 -13.09 -5.13 11.14
CA LYS A 100 -12.87 -6.17 12.16
C LYS A 100 -13.46 -7.50 11.68
N ILE A 101 -13.30 -8.55 12.47
CA ILE A 101 -13.93 -9.85 12.28
C ILE A 101 -15.01 -10.06 13.36
N SER A 102 -16.28 -10.13 12.95
CA SER A 102 -17.43 -10.03 13.86
C SER A 102 -17.87 -11.32 14.57
N HIS A 103 -17.72 -12.50 13.96
CA HIS A 103 -18.28 -13.73 14.51
C HIS A 103 -17.21 -14.75 14.90
N SER A 104 -17.42 -15.41 16.05
CA SER A 104 -16.61 -16.51 16.61
C SER A 104 -15.11 -16.25 16.76
N SER A 105 -14.71 -14.98 16.70
CA SER A 105 -13.34 -14.50 16.63
C SER A 105 -12.64 -14.38 17.98
N GLN A 106 -13.24 -14.82 19.09
CA GLN A 106 -12.54 -14.88 20.39
C GLN A 106 -11.26 -15.75 20.35
N ALA A 107 -11.07 -16.52 19.28
CA ALA A 107 -9.85 -17.28 19.01
C ALA A 107 -9.02 -16.74 17.82
N LEU A 108 -9.42 -15.63 17.18
CA LEU A 108 -8.69 -15.05 16.05
C LEU A 108 -7.30 -14.64 16.52
N ARG A 109 -6.28 -15.24 15.95
CA ARG A 109 -4.87 -14.96 16.20
C ARG A 109 -4.10 -15.15 14.91
N ARG A 110 -2.86 -14.67 14.87
CA ARG A 110 -1.91 -14.89 13.75
C ARG A 110 -1.80 -16.38 13.39
N ASP A 111 -1.70 -17.23 14.41
CA ASP A 111 -1.59 -18.69 14.29
C ASP A 111 -2.95 -19.42 14.11
N ASN A 112 -4.07 -18.69 14.17
CA ASN A 112 -5.41 -19.28 14.13
C ASN A 112 -6.41 -18.34 13.45
N ILE A 113 -6.43 -18.38 12.12
CA ILE A 113 -7.33 -17.60 11.26
C ILE A 113 -8.75 -18.18 11.32
N LYS A 114 -9.50 -17.83 12.38
CA LYS A 114 -10.91 -18.22 12.59
C LYS A 114 -11.81 -17.00 12.73
N GLY A 115 -13.01 -17.12 12.17
CA GLY A 115 -14.06 -16.12 12.26
C GLY A 115 -14.58 -15.68 10.90
N SER A 116 -15.67 -14.93 10.92
CA SER A 116 -16.29 -14.38 9.72
C SER A 116 -16.56 -12.88 9.85
N PHE A 117 -16.61 -12.22 8.71
CA PHE A 117 -16.97 -10.81 8.63
C PHE A 117 -18.41 -10.65 8.11
N ASN A 118 -19.06 -9.61 8.59
CA ASN A 118 -20.40 -9.21 8.24
C ASN A 118 -20.36 -8.04 7.24
N GLY A 119 -21.50 -7.76 6.59
CA GLY A 119 -21.62 -6.62 5.69
C GLY A 119 -21.34 -5.25 6.32
N SER A 120 -21.52 -5.16 7.64
CA SER A 120 -21.24 -3.99 8.48
C SER A 120 -19.75 -3.77 8.71
N ASP A 121 -18.96 -4.83 8.59
CA ASP A 121 -17.50 -4.79 8.77
C ASP A 121 -16.80 -4.31 7.51
N ILE A 122 -17.44 -4.40 6.34
CA ILE A 122 -16.90 -3.85 5.10
C ILE A 122 -16.91 -2.31 5.19
N MET A 123 -15.77 -1.68 4.93
CA MET A 123 -15.66 -0.23 4.91
C MET A 123 -16.46 0.39 3.78
N ARG A 124 -17.15 1.49 4.06
CA ARG A 124 -17.85 2.30 3.05
C ARG A 124 -16.95 3.40 2.49
N GLU A 125 -15.90 3.73 3.21
CA GLU A 125 -14.89 4.72 2.87
C GLU A 125 -13.55 4.25 3.44
N PHE A 126 -12.46 4.49 2.70
CA PHE A 126 -11.09 4.22 3.09
C PHE A 126 -10.27 5.49 2.85
N GLU A 127 -9.76 6.11 3.91
CA GLU A 127 -8.97 7.36 3.86
C GLU A 127 -9.63 8.48 3.02
N GLY A 128 -10.92 8.75 3.26
CA GLY A 128 -11.67 9.77 2.51
C GLY A 128 -12.10 9.35 1.10
N VAL A 129 -11.78 8.13 0.67
CA VAL A 129 -12.18 7.58 -0.63
C VAL A 129 -13.32 6.58 -0.47
N GLU A 130 -14.47 6.88 -1.05
CA GLU A 130 -15.64 5.99 -0.98
C GLU A 130 -15.35 4.62 -1.62
N ASN A 131 -15.78 3.56 -0.96
CA ASN A 131 -15.74 2.18 -1.46
C ASN A 131 -16.90 1.92 -2.43
N ILE A 132 -16.73 2.41 -3.66
CA ILE A 132 -17.67 2.32 -4.77
C ILE A 132 -16.93 2.03 -6.08
N PRO A 133 -17.60 1.51 -7.12
CA PRO A 133 -16.98 1.12 -8.39
C PRO A 133 -16.06 2.16 -9.02
N LYS A 134 -16.43 3.45 -8.96
CA LYS A 134 -15.64 4.55 -9.51
C LYS A 134 -14.22 4.62 -8.94
N ASN A 135 -14.02 4.13 -7.71
CA ASN A 135 -12.76 4.21 -6.98
C ASN A 135 -12.05 2.86 -6.85
N PHE A 136 -12.59 1.77 -7.43
CA PHE A 136 -12.04 0.43 -7.23
C PHE A 136 -10.59 0.28 -7.67
N GLU A 137 -10.18 0.90 -8.77
CA GLU A 137 -8.78 0.85 -9.23
C GLU A 137 -7.84 1.45 -8.19
N PHE A 138 -8.17 2.64 -7.67
CA PHE A 138 -7.39 3.30 -6.63
C PHE A 138 -7.36 2.48 -5.33
N LEU A 139 -8.53 2.02 -4.88
CA LEU A 139 -8.63 1.25 -3.65
C LEU A 139 -7.83 -0.05 -3.76
N TYR A 140 -8.06 -0.83 -4.82
CA TYR A 140 -7.40 -2.11 -4.99
C TYR A 140 -5.89 -1.97 -5.18
N SER A 141 -5.42 -0.96 -5.94
CA SER A 141 -3.98 -0.69 -6.02
C SER A 141 -3.38 -0.33 -4.66
N SER A 142 -4.13 0.28 -3.73
CA SER A 142 -3.68 0.44 -2.34
C SER A 142 -3.62 -0.89 -1.59
N HIS A 143 -4.62 -1.76 -1.75
CA HIS A 143 -4.62 -3.09 -1.15
C HIS A 143 -3.40 -3.93 -1.58
N GLU A 144 -2.98 -3.85 -2.85
CA GLU A 144 -1.82 -4.59 -3.39
C GLU A 144 -0.48 -4.24 -2.71
N ASN A 145 -0.41 -3.16 -1.93
CA ASN A 145 0.80 -2.77 -1.17
C ASN A 145 0.88 -3.37 0.23
N TYR A 146 -0.11 -4.17 0.63
CA TYR A 146 -0.15 -4.79 1.95
C TYR A 146 -0.26 -6.29 1.79
N SER A 147 0.53 -7.01 2.58
CA SER A 147 0.40 -8.46 2.67
C SER A 147 -0.87 -8.85 3.42
N PHE A 148 -1.32 -10.09 3.21
CA PHE A 148 -2.41 -10.66 4.00
C PHE A 148 -2.08 -10.65 5.49
N GLU A 149 -0.83 -10.99 5.85
CA GLU A 149 -0.37 -11.05 7.25
C GLU A 149 -0.39 -9.68 7.94
N GLU A 150 0.06 -8.61 7.28
CA GLU A 150 -0.09 -7.25 7.81
C GLU A 150 -1.56 -6.92 8.08
N ASN A 151 -2.46 -7.22 7.12
CA ASN A 151 -3.88 -6.97 7.31
C ASN A 151 -4.49 -7.85 8.41
N LEU A 152 -4.03 -9.10 8.55
CA LEU A 152 -4.46 -10.02 9.59
C LEU A 152 -4.10 -9.48 10.97
N ASP A 153 -2.89 -8.96 11.16
CA ASP A 153 -2.44 -8.36 12.42
C ASP A 153 -3.36 -7.23 12.86
N ARG A 154 -3.62 -6.30 11.94
CA ARG A 154 -4.55 -5.19 12.17
C ARG A 154 -5.96 -5.70 12.53
N LEU A 155 -6.45 -6.71 11.82
CA LEU A 155 -7.77 -7.30 12.07
C LEU A 155 -7.85 -8.01 13.42
N VAL A 156 -6.79 -8.70 13.84
CA VAL A 156 -6.67 -9.36 15.16
C VAL A 156 -6.72 -8.29 16.26
N GLU A 157 -5.93 -7.22 16.14
CA GLU A 157 -5.92 -6.11 17.10
C GLU A 157 -7.31 -5.46 17.21
N ALA A 158 -7.92 -5.10 16.08
CA ALA A 158 -9.23 -4.46 16.02
C ALA A 158 -10.37 -5.37 16.56
N THR A 159 -10.21 -6.69 16.44
CA THR A 159 -11.23 -7.66 16.84
C THR A 159 -11.14 -8.02 18.32
N ASN A 160 -9.93 -8.24 18.83
CA ASN A 160 -9.75 -8.73 20.20
C ASN A 160 -9.63 -7.60 21.24
N ASN A 161 -9.67 -6.32 20.83
CA ASN A 161 -9.40 -5.17 21.71
C ASN A 161 -8.11 -5.33 22.53
N ILE A 162 -7.13 -6.08 22.00
CA ILE A 162 -5.86 -6.36 22.67
C ILE A 162 -5.05 -5.06 22.75
N ALA A 163 -4.28 -4.91 23.83
CA ALA A 163 -3.33 -3.81 23.96
C ALA A 163 -2.37 -3.85 22.76
N PRO A 164 -2.27 -2.79 21.96
CA PRO A 164 -1.49 -2.80 20.73
C PRO A 164 -0.02 -3.08 21.04
N THR A 165 0.66 -3.83 20.18
CA THR A 165 2.09 -4.15 20.38
C THR A 165 3.02 -3.05 19.89
N GLY A 166 2.53 -2.12 19.05
CA GLY A 166 3.30 -0.96 18.60
C GLY A 166 3.63 0.01 19.74
N LYS A 167 4.70 0.78 19.59
CA LYS A 167 5.05 1.88 20.49
C LYS A 167 5.03 3.20 19.71
N ARG A 168 4.03 4.03 19.99
CA ARG A 168 3.92 5.38 19.43
C ARG A 168 5.13 6.18 19.86
N PHE A 169 5.83 6.81 18.93
CA PHE A 169 6.98 7.65 19.28
C PHE A 169 6.48 8.94 19.92
N MET A 170 6.89 9.20 21.16
CA MET A 170 6.49 10.39 21.92
C MET A 170 7.71 11.31 22.06
N PRO A 171 7.89 12.27 21.14
CA PRO A 171 9.03 13.18 21.18
C PRO A 171 8.96 14.08 22.42
N THR A 172 10.11 14.42 22.98
CA THR A 172 10.26 15.56 23.90
C THR A 172 10.11 16.89 23.14
N GLU A 173 9.93 18.00 23.84
CA GLU A 173 9.89 19.33 23.22
C GLU A 173 11.14 19.63 22.37
N SER A 174 12.32 19.24 22.86
CA SER A 174 13.57 19.37 22.10
C SER A 174 13.62 18.50 20.84
N GLN A 175 13.05 17.29 20.90
CA GLN A 175 12.94 16.41 19.75
C GLN A 175 11.92 16.95 18.73
N GLU A 176 10.80 17.52 19.17
CA GLU A 176 9.85 18.19 18.28
C GLU A 176 10.51 19.37 17.54
N GLU A 177 11.29 20.18 18.24
CA GLU A 177 12.07 21.25 17.62
C GLU A 177 13.09 20.69 16.60
N CYS A 178 13.77 19.60 16.94
CA CYS A 178 14.70 18.92 16.04
C CYS A 178 14.00 18.37 14.79
N ILE A 179 12.83 17.73 14.95
CA ILE A 179 11.99 17.25 13.84
C ILE A 179 11.60 18.41 12.94
N ARG A 180 11.17 19.55 13.48
CA ARG A 180 10.82 20.72 12.66
C ARG A 180 12.02 21.27 11.88
N LYS A 181 13.21 21.24 12.46
CA LYS A 181 14.47 21.62 11.79
C LYS A 181 14.90 20.63 10.70
N SER A 182 14.27 19.46 10.58
CA SER A 182 14.58 18.51 9.50
C SER A 182 14.34 19.08 8.10
N VAL A 183 13.41 20.04 7.95
CA VAL A 183 13.17 20.74 6.68
C VAL A 183 14.41 21.52 6.27
N ASP A 184 15.04 22.26 7.19
CA ASP A 184 16.27 23.00 6.92
C ASP A 184 17.44 22.06 6.63
N ARG A 185 17.54 20.94 7.37
CA ARG A 185 18.55 19.91 7.10
C ARG A 185 18.41 19.34 5.69
N ALA A 186 17.20 19.03 5.26
CA ALA A 186 16.94 18.54 3.91
C ALA A 186 17.29 19.59 2.84
N ILE A 187 16.88 20.86 3.03
CA ILE A 187 17.23 21.96 2.11
C ILE A 187 18.75 22.12 2.01
N SER A 188 19.46 22.04 3.13
CA SER A 188 20.92 22.12 3.16
C SER A 188 21.57 20.93 2.46
N PHE A 189 21.08 19.71 2.70
CA PHE A 189 21.61 18.48 2.12
C PHE A 189 21.47 18.47 0.60
N LEU A 190 20.31 18.85 0.05
CA LEU A 190 20.08 18.89 -1.40
C LEU A 190 21.01 19.88 -2.14
N ARG A 191 21.70 20.78 -1.44
CA ARG A 191 22.67 21.73 -2.01
C ARG A 191 24.12 21.32 -1.72
N SER A 192 24.34 20.19 -1.08
CA SER A 192 25.64 19.75 -0.60
C SER A 192 26.29 18.75 -1.54
N ASN A 193 27.59 18.54 -1.38
CA ASN A 193 28.34 17.56 -2.17
C ASN A 193 27.97 16.11 -1.78
N GLU A 194 27.54 15.91 -0.52
CA GLU A 194 27.07 14.63 0.00
C GLU A 194 25.82 14.13 -0.73
N TYR A 195 24.93 15.03 -1.19
CA TYR A 195 23.81 14.65 -2.04
C TYR A 195 24.26 14.04 -3.36
N GLU A 196 25.19 14.69 -4.07
CA GLU A 196 25.71 14.17 -5.34
C GLU A 196 26.40 12.82 -5.15
N ILE A 197 27.19 12.68 -4.07
CA ILE A 197 27.83 11.41 -3.71
C ILE A 197 26.81 10.28 -3.48
N LEU A 198 25.73 10.56 -2.75
CA LEU A 198 24.68 9.58 -2.49
C LEU A 198 23.89 9.23 -3.76
N ASN A 199 23.55 10.25 -4.55
CA ASN A 199 22.83 10.08 -5.81
C ASN A 199 23.64 9.24 -6.81
N ASP A 200 24.93 9.51 -6.97
CA ASP A 200 25.82 8.77 -7.85
C ASP A 200 26.02 7.32 -7.41
N ASP A 201 26.12 7.08 -6.10
CA ASP A 201 26.21 5.73 -5.54
C ASP A 201 24.96 4.91 -5.86
N LEU A 202 23.76 5.44 -5.55
CA LEU A 202 22.50 4.77 -5.84
C LEU A 202 22.31 4.52 -7.35
N ASN A 203 22.66 5.51 -8.19
CA ASN A 203 22.65 5.35 -9.65
C ASN A 203 23.66 4.27 -10.11
N GLY A 204 24.83 4.19 -9.48
CA GLY A 204 25.81 3.13 -9.70
C GLY A 204 25.26 1.75 -9.37
N ARG A 205 24.62 1.62 -8.20
CA ARG A 205 23.97 0.38 -7.74
C ARG A 205 22.88 -0.08 -8.70
N VAL A 206 21.99 0.81 -9.14
CA VAL A 206 20.95 0.49 -10.14
C VAL A 206 21.56 0.02 -11.45
N ARG A 207 22.57 0.73 -12.00
CA ARG A 207 23.24 0.34 -13.24
C ARG A 207 23.87 -1.06 -13.16
N ALA A 208 24.37 -1.46 -11.99
CA ALA A 208 24.98 -2.77 -11.81
C ALA A 208 23.99 -3.96 -11.90
N VAL A 209 22.68 -3.71 -11.70
CA VAL A 209 21.62 -4.72 -11.68
C VAL A 209 20.45 -4.39 -12.62
N GLU A 210 20.66 -3.50 -13.59
CA GLU A 210 19.61 -2.99 -14.50
C GLU A 210 18.87 -4.12 -15.21
N SER A 211 19.60 -5.13 -15.70
CA SER A 211 19.00 -6.28 -16.39
C SER A 211 18.04 -7.08 -15.49
N GLU A 212 18.37 -7.22 -14.21
CA GLU A 212 17.58 -7.96 -13.23
C GLU A 212 16.37 -7.15 -12.78
N ILE A 213 16.52 -5.84 -12.61
CA ILE A 213 15.40 -4.94 -12.30
C ILE A 213 14.35 -5.03 -13.42
N VAL A 214 14.78 -5.02 -14.68
CA VAL A 214 13.88 -5.18 -15.83
C VAL A 214 13.16 -6.53 -15.81
N ILE A 215 13.82 -7.62 -15.43
CA ILE A 215 13.17 -8.94 -15.29
C ILE A 215 12.17 -8.92 -14.12
N ALA A 216 12.58 -8.40 -12.97
CA ALA A 216 11.76 -8.32 -11.77
C ALA A 216 10.52 -7.42 -11.96
N ALA A 217 10.59 -6.42 -12.85
CA ALA A 217 9.46 -5.55 -13.19
C ALA A 217 8.18 -6.31 -13.59
N PHE A 218 8.35 -7.49 -14.20
CA PHE A 218 7.26 -8.36 -14.67
C PHE A 218 6.73 -9.33 -13.60
N ILE A 219 7.19 -9.25 -12.36
CA ILE A 219 6.61 -10.01 -11.25
C ILE A 219 5.25 -9.40 -10.91
N ASP A 220 4.19 -10.23 -10.98
CA ASP A 220 2.80 -9.79 -10.76
C ASP A 220 2.54 -9.34 -9.32
N ASN A 221 3.18 -9.99 -8.35
CA ASN A 221 3.06 -9.62 -6.95
C ASN A 221 3.85 -8.33 -6.67
N VAL A 222 3.13 -7.22 -6.53
CA VAL A 222 3.70 -5.86 -6.36
C VAL A 222 4.62 -5.79 -5.15
N ASN A 223 4.23 -6.37 -4.01
CA ASN A 223 5.04 -6.40 -2.78
C ASN A 223 6.31 -7.23 -2.94
N LEU A 224 6.24 -8.38 -3.62
CA LEU A 224 7.41 -9.21 -3.89
C LEU A 224 8.35 -8.52 -4.88
N ARG A 225 7.80 -7.88 -5.92
CA ARG A 225 8.56 -7.12 -6.91
C ARG A 225 9.35 -5.98 -6.27
N GLY A 226 8.70 -5.18 -5.41
CA GLY A 226 9.33 -4.08 -4.68
C GLY A 226 10.54 -4.58 -3.89
N ARG A 227 10.30 -5.56 -3.00
CA ARG A 227 11.34 -6.17 -2.15
C ARG A 227 12.52 -6.75 -2.93
N ILE A 228 12.26 -7.38 -4.06
CA ILE A 228 13.33 -7.91 -4.92
C ILE A 228 14.18 -6.78 -5.49
N ILE A 229 13.56 -5.71 -6.00
CA ILE A 229 14.28 -4.60 -6.61
C ILE A 229 15.06 -3.80 -5.55
N GLU A 230 14.44 -3.55 -4.39
CA GLU A 230 15.09 -2.96 -3.22
C GLU A 230 16.35 -3.75 -2.86
N TYR A 231 16.20 -5.06 -2.65
CA TYR A 231 17.30 -5.96 -2.30
C TYR A 231 18.40 -6.03 -3.36
N LEU A 232 18.03 -6.04 -4.66
CA LEU A 232 19.01 -6.02 -5.75
C LEU A 232 19.88 -4.75 -5.72
N ILE A 233 19.32 -3.61 -5.31
CA ILE A 233 20.05 -2.34 -5.26
C ILE A 233 20.94 -2.27 -4.01
N THR A 234 20.44 -2.69 -2.86
CA THR A 234 21.08 -2.40 -1.56
C THR A 234 21.96 -3.52 -1.03
N ALA A 235 21.64 -4.79 -1.29
CA ALA A 235 22.40 -5.92 -0.76
C ALA A 235 23.78 -6.07 -1.43
N GLU A 236 24.75 -6.59 -0.68
CA GLU A 236 26.12 -6.90 -1.14
C GLU A 236 26.54 -8.33 -0.75
N ASP A 237 25.58 -9.22 -0.51
CA ASP A 237 25.80 -10.59 -0.05
C ASP A 237 25.70 -11.66 -1.15
N ASP A 238 25.97 -12.92 -0.78
CA ASP A 238 25.88 -14.08 -1.69
C ASP A 238 24.44 -14.39 -2.15
N LEU A 239 23.43 -13.97 -1.37
CA LEU A 239 22.03 -14.18 -1.70
C LEU A 239 21.62 -13.28 -2.88
N LYS A 240 22.19 -12.08 -3.01
CA LYS A 240 22.03 -11.24 -4.21
C LYS A 240 22.49 -11.98 -5.48
N ALA A 241 23.66 -12.59 -5.48
CA ALA A 241 24.14 -13.35 -6.64
C ALA A 241 23.21 -14.53 -6.99
N THR A 242 22.68 -15.20 -5.97
CA THR A 242 21.69 -16.28 -6.12
C THR A 242 20.39 -15.76 -6.74
N LEU A 243 19.88 -14.64 -6.24
CA LEU A 243 18.68 -13.98 -6.75
C LEU A 243 18.82 -13.56 -8.22
N MET A 244 19.94 -12.94 -8.59
CA MET A 244 20.24 -12.57 -9.97
C MET A 244 20.23 -13.80 -10.89
N LYS A 245 20.83 -14.91 -10.45
CA LYS A 245 20.83 -16.18 -11.19
C LYS A 245 19.41 -16.73 -11.34
N SER A 246 18.60 -16.74 -10.27
CA SER A 246 17.21 -17.21 -10.32
C SER A 246 16.37 -16.40 -11.31
N LEU A 247 16.49 -15.06 -11.29
CA LEU A 247 15.80 -14.17 -12.22
C LEU A 247 16.17 -14.45 -13.68
N ARG A 248 17.48 -14.54 -13.97
CA ARG A 248 17.99 -14.80 -15.34
C ARG A 248 17.58 -16.17 -15.88
N THR A 249 17.57 -17.18 -15.02
CA THR A 249 17.30 -18.58 -15.39
C THR A 249 15.83 -18.99 -15.24
N ARG A 250 14.97 -18.07 -14.77
CA ARG A 250 13.55 -18.34 -14.43
C ARG A 250 13.38 -19.50 -13.44
N GLN A 251 14.34 -19.66 -12.54
CA GLN A 251 14.23 -20.60 -11.43
C GLN A 251 13.40 -19.99 -10.30
N PRO A 252 12.85 -20.82 -9.38
CA PRO A 252 12.20 -20.33 -8.19
C PRO A 252 13.06 -19.30 -7.46
N LEU A 253 12.42 -18.21 -7.04
CA LEU A 253 13.07 -17.13 -6.30
C LEU A 253 13.35 -17.60 -4.87
N PRO A 254 14.53 -17.27 -4.31
CA PRO A 254 14.79 -17.53 -2.90
C PRO A 254 13.84 -16.72 -2.02
N GLU A 255 13.61 -17.19 -0.79
CA GLU A 255 12.95 -16.36 0.22
C GLU A 255 13.86 -15.19 0.59
N ILE A 256 13.33 -13.97 0.47
CA ILE A 256 14.01 -12.73 0.84
C ILE A 256 13.30 -12.17 2.06
N PHE A 257 14.06 -11.97 3.12
CA PHE A 257 13.62 -11.25 4.31
C PHE A 257 14.22 -9.85 4.23
N THR A 258 13.37 -8.84 4.08
CA THR A 258 13.76 -7.44 4.27
C THR A 258 13.45 -7.08 5.72
N ALA A 259 14.39 -6.40 6.39
CA ALA A 259 14.15 -5.90 7.74
C ALA A 259 13.03 -4.85 7.70
N ASP A 260 12.20 -4.81 8.75
CA ASP A 260 11.19 -3.76 8.91
C ASP A 260 11.87 -2.49 9.46
N GLU A 261 12.76 -1.90 8.67
CA GLU A 261 13.48 -0.65 8.96
C GLU A 261 12.72 0.56 8.40
N LEU A 262 13.26 1.78 8.55
CA LEU A 262 12.61 2.99 8.07
C LEU A 262 12.96 3.28 6.59
N GLY A 263 14.21 3.07 6.17
CA GLY A 263 14.66 3.07 4.78
C GLY A 263 15.33 1.75 4.37
N ASP A 264 15.67 1.63 3.08
CA ASP A 264 16.34 0.47 2.51
C ASP A 264 17.87 0.63 2.44
N TYR A 265 18.34 1.88 2.46
CA TYR A 265 19.75 2.22 2.34
C TYR A 265 20.12 3.37 3.28
N GLU A 266 21.15 3.14 4.08
CA GLU A 266 21.69 4.14 5.01
C GLU A 266 23.07 4.60 4.58
N ARG A 267 23.36 5.87 4.80
CA ARG A 267 24.70 6.42 4.62
C ARG A 267 24.98 7.54 5.60
N GLU A 268 26.10 7.42 6.32
CA GLU A 268 26.60 8.44 7.22
C GLU A 268 27.65 9.31 6.54
N PHE A 269 27.54 10.61 6.77
CA PHE A 269 28.47 11.66 6.41
C PHE A 269 28.78 12.50 7.66
N ASP A 270 29.88 13.25 7.65
CA ASP A 270 30.27 14.10 8.78
C ASP A 270 29.14 14.99 9.32
N ARG A 271 28.31 15.52 8.40
CA ARG A 271 27.22 16.46 8.69
C ARG A 271 25.81 15.89 8.55
N TYR A 272 25.67 14.68 8.01
CA TYR A 272 24.38 14.12 7.64
C TYR A 272 24.31 12.62 7.93
N ILE A 273 23.20 12.17 8.49
CA ILE A 273 22.85 10.75 8.56
C ILE A 273 21.66 10.59 7.63
N THR A 274 21.80 9.77 6.60
CA THR A 274 20.76 9.60 5.58
C THR A 274 20.12 8.24 5.69
N GLU A 275 18.79 8.23 5.62
CA GLU A 275 17.99 7.04 5.38
C GLU A 275 17.25 7.23 4.07
N THR A 276 17.39 6.27 3.16
CA THR A 276 16.82 6.31 1.82
C THR A 276 15.89 5.14 1.59
N ASP A 277 14.65 5.45 1.29
CA ASP A 277 13.58 4.50 0.98
C ASP A 277 13.41 4.38 -0.53
N ILE A 278 13.61 3.20 -1.08
CA ILE A 278 13.62 2.93 -2.52
C ILE A 278 12.18 2.61 -2.93
N LYS A 279 11.68 3.33 -3.95
CA LYS A 279 10.33 3.12 -4.49
C LYS A 279 10.36 2.79 -5.96
N THR A 280 9.95 1.57 -6.27
CA THR A 280 9.79 1.12 -7.65
C THR A 280 8.44 1.59 -8.22
N LYS A 281 8.47 2.20 -9.41
CA LYS A 281 7.27 2.58 -10.16
C LYS A 281 7.34 2.04 -11.60
N VAL A 282 6.58 1.00 -11.87
CA VAL A 282 6.38 0.52 -13.25
C VAL A 282 5.35 1.42 -13.93
N LEU A 283 5.77 2.22 -14.91
CA LEU A 283 5.00 3.35 -15.45
C LEU A 283 3.73 2.91 -16.21
N PHE A 284 3.71 1.69 -16.72
CA PHE A 284 2.54 1.11 -17.39
C PHE A 284 1.58 0.39 -16.43
N LEU A 285 1.87 0.39 -15.12
CA LEU A 285 1.00 -0.22 -14.09
C LEU A 285 0.49 0.84 -13.11
N SER A 286 -0.83 0.79 -12.88
CA SER A 286 -1.50 1.55 -11.83
C SER A 286 -1.05 1.02 -10.45
N SER A 287 -0.33 1.84 -9.69
CA SER A 287 0.21 1.49 -8.38
C SER A 287 0.44 2.74 -7.55
N ASN A 288 0.13 2.66 -6.25
CA ASN A 288 0.30 3.71 -5.26
C ASN A 288 1.18 3.19 -4.11
N PRO A 289 2.51 3.25 -4.25
CA PRO A 289 3.42 2.61 -3.30
C PRO A 289 3.23 3.08 -1.85
N LYS A 290 3.28 2.15 -0.91
CA LYS A 290 3.41 2.46 0.52
C LYS A 290 4.71 3.22 0.76
N GLY A 291 4.64 4.29 1.55
CA GLY A 291 5.80 5.04 2.02
C GLY A 291 6.27 4.54 3.39
N TYR A 292 6.59 5.48 4.28
CA TYR A 292 7.16 5.21 5.59
C TYR A 292 6.13 5.06 6.72
N ASN A 293 6.52 4.34 7.78
CA ASN A 293 5.84 4.42 9.06
C ASN A 293 6.11 5.77 9.74
N ILE A 294 5.06 6.46 10.19
CA ILE A 294 5.18 7.83 10.71
C ILE A 294 5.95 7.86 12.03
N ASP A 295 5.76 6.88 12.92
CA ASP A 295 6.47 6.87 14.21
C ASP A 295 7.96 6.61 14.05
N LYS A 296 8.34 5.68 13.14
CA LYS A 296 9.75 5.45 12.81
C LYS A 296 10.38 6.68 12.19
N LEU A 297 9.68 7.32 11.23
CA LEU A 297 10.15 8.55 10.62
C LEU A 297 10.38 9.64 11.67
N LEU A 298 9.40 9.89 12.55
CA LEU A 298 9.54 10.93 13.56
C LEU A 298 10.68 10.65 14.53
N ALA A 299 10.93 9.38 14.88
CA ALA A 299 12.07 8.98 15.69
C ALA A 299 13.40 9.33 15.01
N PHE A 300 13.55 9.00 13.73
CA PHE A 300 14.74 9.35 12.95
C PHE A 300 14.91 10.86 12.78
N LEU A 301 13.83 11.58 12.45
CA LEU A 301 13.85 13.05 12.30
C LEU A 301 14.14 13.80 13.61
N ALA A 302 13.97 13.14 14.77
CA ALA A 302 14.35 13.68 16.07
C ALA A 302 15.87 13.65 16.31
N GLU A 303 16.62 12.86 15.54
CA GLU A 303 18.07 12.83 15.61
C GLU A 303 18.69 14.06 14.93
N GLU A 304 19.80 14.54 15.47
CA GLU A 304 20.59 15.55 14.78
C GLU A 304 21.15 14.99 13.47
N LYS A 305 21.41 15.85 12.48
CA LYS A 305 21.96 15.48 11.17
C LYS A 305 21.07 14.60 10.29
N SER A 306 19.93 14.11 10.78
CA SER A 306 19.08 13.19 10.03
C SER A 306 18.44 13.83 8.79
N VAL A 307 18.46 13.09 7.67
CA VAL A 307 17.84 13.47 6.40
C VAL A 307 17.19 12.23 5.78
N TYR A 308 15.87 12.26 5.66
CA TYR A 308 15.11 11.18 5.04
C TYR A 308 14.86 11.45 3.56
N LEU A 309 15.12 10.45 2.73
CA LEU A 309 15.08 10.53 1.28
C LEU A 309 14.23 9.40 0.69
N VAL A 310 13.70 9.66 -0.50
CA VAL A 310 13.03 8.67 -1.33
C VAL A 310 13.81 8.56 -2.63
N TYR A 311 14.18 7.34 -3.00
CA TYR A 311 14.84 7.05 -4.27
C TYR A 311 13.87 6.33 -5.20
N VAL A 312 13.35 7.06 -6.18
CA VAL A 312 12.38 6.53 -7.14
C VAL A 312 13.10 5.82 -8.27
N VAL A 313 12.74 4.56 -8.51
CA VAL A 313 13.20 3.75 -9.65
C VAL A 313 12.01 3.50 -10.56
N ALA A 314 11.94 4.23 -11.67
CA ALA A 314 10.86 4.12 -12.64
C ALA A 314 11.27 3.26 -13.83
N ILE A 315 10.34 2.39 -14.27
CA ILE A 315 10.56 1.47 -15.39
C ILE A 315 9.47 1.71 -16.42
N ASP A 316 9.85 2.09 -17.63
CA ASP A 316 8.91 2.34 -18.73
C ASP A 316 8.54 1.07 -19.53
N GLU A 317 7.62 1.21 -20.47
CA GLU A 317 7.17 0.13 -21.37
C GLU A 317 8.28 -0.39 -22.30
N ASN A 318 9.29 0.44 -22.57
CA ASN A 318 10.47 0.10 -23.36
C ASN A 318 11.57 -0.53 -22.51
N LYS A 319 11.31 -0.80 -21.22
CA LYS A 319 12.25 -1.34 -20.23
C LYS A 319 13.40 -0.38 -19.90
N THR A 320 13.24 0.91 -20.17
CA THR A 320 14.19 1.94 -19.76
C THR A 320 14.00 2.23 -18.27
N ILE A 321 15.10 2.28 -17.53
CA ILE A 321 15.10 2.69 -16.12
C ILE A 321 15.44 4.17 -16.02
N GLN A 322 14.63 4.90 -15.25
CA GLN A 322 14.89 6.28 -14.86
C GLN A 322 14.85 6.39 -13.35
N THR A 323 15.80 7.11 -12.77
CA THR A 323 15.95 7.21 -11.32
C THR A 323 15.88 8.65 -10.83
N ARG A 324 15.44 8.83 -9.58
CA ARG A 324 15.48 10.14 -8.93
C ARG A 324 15.61 10.02 -7.42
N LEU A 325 16.63 10.68 -6.86
CA LEU A 325 16.76 10.90 -5.42
C LEU A 325 16.07 12.21 -5.02
N CYS A 326 15.08 12.15 -4.14
CA CYS A 326 14.36 13.32 -3.64
C CYS A 326 14.19 13.28 -2.13
N SER A 327 14.09 14.46 -1.50
CA SER A 327 13.66 14.54 -0.10
C SER A 327 12.18 14.21 0.03
N MET A 328 11.76 13.64 1.16
CA MET A 328 10.34 13.55 1.52
C MET A 328 9.60 14.90 1.47
N PHE A 329 10.31 16.02 1.63
CA PHE A 329 9.76 17.37 1.59
C PHE A 329 9.71 17.98 0.17
N ASN A 330 10.17 17.25 -0.85
CA ASN A 330 10.08 17.68 -2.23
C ASN A 330 8.63 18.05 -2.57
N ARG A 331 8.41 19.21 -3.19
CA ARG A 331 7.08 19.77 -3.43
C ARG A 331 6.16 18.83 -4.22
N GLN A 332 6.69 18.14 -5.23
CA GLN A 332 5.92 17.21 -6.06
C GLN A 332 5.56 15.96 -5.25
N LEU A 333 6.55 15.39 -4.55
CA LEU A 333 6.35 14.20 -3.73
C LEU A 333 5.36 14.47 -2.60
N LEU A 334 5.58 15.52 -1.82
CA LEU A 334 4.76 15.93 -0.68
C LEU A 334 3.30 16.15 -1.08
N SER A 335 3.06 16.73 -2.27
CA SER A 335 1.69 16.94 -2.78
C SER A 335 0.96 15.64 -3.14
N GLY A 336 1.72 14.57 -3.42
CA GLY A 336 1.22 13.23 -3.69
C GLY A 336 1.23 12.29 -2.48
N THR A 337 1.75 12.73 -1.33
CA THR A 337 1.83 11.90 -0.12
C THR A 337 0.52 11.99 0.67
N ARG A 338 -0.05 10.83 1.01
CA ARG A 338 -1.22 10.71 1.88
C ARG A 338 -0.86 9.96 3.15
N ILE A 339 -1.34 10.45 4.28
CA ILE A 339 -1.28 9.70 5.55
C ILE A 339 -2.42 8.68 5.53
N ILE A 340 -2.08 7.40 5.65
CA ILE A 340 -3.00 6.28 5.75
C ILE A 340 -3.19 5.96 7.24
N LYS A 341 -4.25 6.53 7.82
CA LYS A 341 -4.62 6.35 9.23
C LYS A 341 -5.21 4.98 9.49
N HIS A 342 -5.55 4.23 8.45
CA HIS A 342 -6.09 2.89 8.58
C HIS A 342 -5.16 1.91 9.32
N TRP A 343 -3.86 2.19 9.29
CA TRP A 343 -2.81 1.46 10.02
C TRP A 343 -2.43 2.12 11.34
N ALA A 344 -3.08 3.24 11.70
CA ALA A 344 -2.98 3.85 13.01
C ALA A 344 -3.81 3.01 13.99
N GLY A 345 -3.18 1.99 14.58
CA GLY A 345 -3.68 1.37 15.81
C GLY A 345 -3.59 2.37 16.98
N ARG A 346 -4.07 2.01 18.18
CA ARG A 346 -3.98 2.91 19.35
C ARG A 346 -2.54 3.33 19.71
N ASN A 347 -1.52 2.62 19.21
CA ASN A 347 -0.11 2.91 19.44
C ASN A 347 0.71 3.19 18.16
N SER A 348 0.09 3.59 17.05
CA SER A 348 0.83 4.13 15.90
C SER A 348 0.05 5.25 15.23
N ARG A 349 0.77 6.17 14.58
CA ARG A 349 0.20 7.22 13.73
C ARG A 349 -0.10 6.73 12.31
N GLY A 350 0.22 5.48 12.01
CA GLY A 350 -0.01 4.86 10.71
C GLY A 350 1.19 5.00 9.76
N VAL A 351 0.91 4.90 8.47
CA VAL A 351 1.92 4.93 7.40
C VAL A 351 1.55 5.97 6.37
N THR A 352 2.50 6.35 5.51
CA THR A 352 2.19 7.16 4.33
C THR A 352 2.04 6.30 3.07
N GLN A 353 1.42 6.88 2.04
CA GLN A 353 1.32 6.29 0.71
C GLN A 353 1.50 7.38 -0.34
N TYR A 354 2.20 7.06 -1.42
CA TYR A 354 2.42 7.97 -2.55
C TYR A 354 1.35 7.75 -3.64
N ASP A 355 0.82 8.84 -4.21
CA ASP A 355 0.08 8.80 -5.48
C ASP A 355 1.07 8.44 -6.59
N GLY A 356 0.82 7.34 -7.30
CA GLY A 356 1.67 6.87 -8.38
C GLY A 356 1.90 7.91 -9.47
N ARG A 357 0.92 8.78 -9.73
CA ARG A 357 1.05 9.86 -10.74
C ARG A 357 2.00 10.96 -10.29
N ALA A 358 2.12 11.19 -8.98
CA ALA A 358 3.10 12.12 -8.45
C ALA A 358 4.52 11.59 -8.65
N LEU A 359 4.74 10.28 -8.43
CA LEU A 359 6.02 9.62 -8.73
C LEU A 359 6.36 9.67 -10.22
N GLU A 360 5.38 9.46 -11.10
CA GLU A 360 5.56 9.61 -12.56
C GLU A 360 5.96 11.04 -12.95
N ALA A 361 5.34 12.05 -12.33
CA ALA A 361 5.63 13.46 -12.59
C ALA A 361 7.05 13.85 -12.14
N ILE A 362 7.50 13.35 -10.99
CA ILE A 362 8.86 13.54 -10.46
C ILE A 362 9.91 13.05 -11.47
N ILE A 363 9.66 11.93 -12.12
CA ILE A 363 10.59 11.34 -13.08
C ILE A 363 10.63 12.15 -14.38
N LYS A 364 9.47 12.56 -14.89
CA LYS A 364 9.35 13.28 -16.17
C LYS A 364 9.84 14.72 -16.09
N ASN A 365 9.47 15.44 -15.04
CA ASN A 365 9.72 16.88 -14.89
C ASN A 365 10.11 17.16 -13.44
N PHE A 366 11.33 16.78 -13.06
CA PHE A 366 11.78 16.93 -11.69
C PHE A 366 12.02 18.39 -11.32
N ASP A 367 11.49 18.77 -10.17
CA ASP A 367 11.73 20.03 -9.50
C ASP A 367 12.43 19.76 -8.15
N PHE A 368 13.53 20.45 -7.85
CA PHE A 368 14.27 20.29 -6.60
C PHE A 368 13.64 21.07 -5.43
N GLU A 369 12.61 21.87 -5.66
CA GLU A 369 12.04 22.75 -4.64
C GLU A 369 11.41 22.01 -3.46
N ILE A 370 11.73 22.50 -2.26
CA ILE A 370 11.04 22.19 -1.02
C ILE A 370 10.19 23.41 -0.66
N ASN A 371 8.88 23.20 -0.49
CA ASN A 371 8.01 24.24 0.06
C ASN A 371 8.09 24.19 1.58
N TYR A 372 8.86 25.10 2.18
CA TYR A 372 9.10 25.13 3.63
C TYR A 372 7.81 25.12 4.45
N VAL A 373 6.85 26.00 4.11
CA VAL A 373 5.58 26.13 4.84
C VAL A 373 4.78 24.82 4.79
N LYS A 374 4.55 24.27 3.59
CA LYS A 374 3.85 22.99 3.44
C LYS A 374 4.55 21.82 4.12
N SER A 375 5.89 21.86 4.17
CA SER A 375 6.68 20.83 4.85
C SER A 375 6.50 20.90 6.37
N GLN A 376 6.46 22.11 6.93
CA GLN A 376 6.14 22.32 8.35
C GLN A 376 4.70 21.93 8.69
N ASP A 377 3.74 22.22 7.81
CA ASP A 377 2.35 21.80 7.96
C ASP A 377 2.26 20.26 7.97
N PHE A 378 2.95 19.58 7.04
CA PHE A 378 2.99 18.13 6.99
C PHE A 378 3.66 17.49 8.22
N ILE A 379 4.75 18.08 8.74
CA ILE A 379 5.36 17.64 10.01
C ILE A 379 4.36 17.78 11.16
N THR A 380 3.62 18.89 11.19
CA THR A 380 2.59 19.15 12.21
C THR A 380 1.49 18.10 12.12
N ASP A 381 1.05 17.77 10.90
CA ASP A 381 0.11 16.68 10.65
C ASP A 381 0.66 15.34 11.13
N CYS A 382 1.94 15.05 10.91
CA CYS A 382 2.57 13.82 11.40
C CYS A 382 2.69 13.79 12.93
N LEU A 383 2.98 14.91 13.60
CA LEU A 383 3.13 14.96 15.05
C LEU A 383 1.79 14.84 15.78
N PHE A 384 0.81 15.64 15.35
CA PHE A 384 -0.40 15.97 16.14
C PHE A 384 -1.72 15.46 15.56
N ASN A 385 -1.74 14.76 14.41
CA ASN A 385 -2.97 14.07 14.00
C ASN A 385 -3.23 12.84 14.87
N SER A 386 -3.76 13.08 16.07
CA SER A 386 -4.52 12.13 16.87
C SER A 386 -5.84 12.80 17.28
N ASP A 387 -6.95 12.13 16.94
CA ASP A 387 -8.29 12.31 17.51
C ASP A 387 -9.24 13.37 16.92
N THR A 388 -9.64 13.21 15.64
CA THR A 388 -10.95 13.72 15.16
C THR A 388 -11.94 12.63 14.74
N SER A 389 -11.71 11.37 15.14
CA SER A 389 -12.69 10.28 14.97
C SER A 389 -13.14 9.70 16.32
N GLY A 390 -13.67 10.59 17.16
CA GLY A 390 -14.33 10.25 18.41
C GLY A 390 -15.60 11.08 18.58
N ASN A 391 -16.66 10.71 17.85
CA ASN A 391 -18.06 10.80 18.26
C ASN A 391 -18.89 9.81 17.45
#